data_AF-M2VC86-F1
#
_entry.id   AF-M2VC86-F1
#
_cell.length_a   1.000
_cell.length_b   1.000
_cell.length_c   1.000
_cell.angle_alpha   90.00
_cell.angle_beta   90.00
_cell.angle_gamma   90.00
#
_symmetry.space_group_name_H-M   'P 1'
#
loop_
_entity.id
_entity.type
_entity.pdbx_description
1 polymer ?
#
loop_
_entity_poly.entity_id
_entity_poly.type
_entity_poly.pdbx_seq_one_letter_code
_entity_poly.pdbx_strand_id
1 'polypeptide(L)'
;MAPPSKLAIATGVVLRLVKEEASYHKEIEQQEARVKKAEASQDEHNGEYTLKQERQALQETKNVLPGMKVKIEQAVEKLEEELVSWTTHEVHKNDGIDQT
;
A
#
# COMPACT_ATOMS: atom_id res chain seq x y z
N MET A 1 9.71 -25.04 -12.21
CA MET A 1 10.29 -23.68 -12.10
C MET A 1 10.99 -23.59 -10.76
N ALA A 2 12.12 -22.88 -10.68
CA ALA A 2 12.77 -22.63 -9.40
C ALA A 2 11.93 -21.65 -8.55
N PRO A 3 11.93 -21.77 -7.21
CA PRO A 3 11.26 -20.81 -6.35
C PRO A 3 11.89 -19.41 -6.49
N PRO A 4 11.11 -18.34 -6.32
CA PRO A 4 11.64 -16.98 -6.35
C PRO A 4 12.61 -16.73 -5.19
N SER A 5 13.58 -15.83 -5.40
CA SER A 5 14.51 -15.41 -4.35
C SER A 5 13.80 -14.60 -3.26
N LYS A 6 14.39 -14.53 -2.06
CA LYS A 6 13.89 -13.70 -0.96
C LYS A 6 13.76 -12.23 -1.36
N LEU A 7 14.77 -11.70 -2.05
CA LEU A 7 14.75 -10.33 -2.59
C LEU A 7 13.58 -10.10 -3.56
N ALA A 8 13.32 -11.06 -4.47
CA ALA A 8 12.19 -10.98 -5.39
C ALA A 8 10.84 -11.05 -4.66
N ILE A 9 10.74 -11.87 -3.61
CA ILE A 9 9.54 -11.95 -2.76
C ILE A 9 9.31 -10.62 -2.05
N ALA A 10 10.32 -10.07 -1.37
CA ALA A 10 10.22 -8.81 -0.63
C ALA A 10 9.84 -7.63 -1.54
N THR A 11 10.48 -7.53 -2.72
CA THR A 11 10.13 -6.55 -3.75
C THR A 11 8.67 -6.68 -4.16
N GLY A 12 8.21 -7.91 -4.41
CA GLY A 12 6.83 -8.19 -4.78
C GLY A 12 5.82 -7.80 -3.69
N VAL A 13 6.18 -7.93 -2.41
CA VAL A 13 5.34 -7.49 -1.29
C VAL A 13 5.16 -5.98 -1.30
N VAL A 14 6.26 -5.22 -1.38
CA VAL A 14 6.20 -3.74 -1.45
C VAL A 14 5.34 -3.28 -2.63
N LEU A 15 5.57 -3.82 -3.82
CA LEU A 15 4.82 -3.45 -5.03
C LEU A 15 3.32 -3.71 -4.90
N ARG A 16 2.91 -4.80 -4.23
CA ARG A 16 1.49 -5.10 -4.02
C ARG A 16 0.86 -4.13 -3.02
N LEU A 17 1.52 -3.86 -1.90
CA LEU A 17 0.99 -2.95 -0.88
C LEU A 17 0.87 -1.51 -1.39
N VAL A 18 1.84 -1.02 -2.16
CA VAL A 18 1.75 0.32 -2.79
C VAL A 18 0.59 0.40 -3.78
N LYS A 19 0.36 -0.67 -4.56
CA LYS A 19 -0.81 -0.73 -5.47
C LYS A 19 -2.13 -0.78 -4.70
N GLU A 20 -2.16 -1.46 -3.55
CA GLU A 20 -3.31 -1.51 -2.67
C GLU A 20 -3.62 -0.13 -2.08
N GLU A 21 -2.62 0.57 -1.53
CA GLU A 21 -2.76 1.95 -1.06
C GLU A 21 -3.26 2.90 -2.16
N ALA A 22 -2.69 2.80 -3.36
CA ALA A 22 -3.14 3.58 -4.52
C ALA A 22 -4.62 3.31 -4.87
N SER A 23 -5.10 2.08 -4.67
CA SER A 23 -6.51 1.75 -4.90
C SER A 23 -7.44 2.44 -3.88
N TYR A 24 -7.03 2.55 -2.60
CA TYR A 24 -7.77 3.30 -1.59
C TYR A 24 -7.81 4.80 -1.87
N HIS A 25 -6.72 5.39 -2.36
CA HIS A 25 -6.73 6.79 -2.81
C HIS A 25 -7.74 7.02 -3.94
N LYS A 26 -7.76 6.14 -4.94
CA LYS A 26 -8.74 6.21 -6.03
C LYS A 26 -10.18 6.03 -5.55
N GLU A 27 -10.41 5.16 -4.57
CA GLU A 27 -11.73 4.97 -3.95
C GLU A 27 -12.20 6.22 -3.20
N ILE A 28 -11.29 6.86 -2.45
CA ILE A 28 -11.54 8.15 -1.77
C ILE A 28 -11.98 9.22 -2.76
N GLU A 29 -11.28 9.38 -3.90
CA GLU A 29 -11.67 10.35 -4.94
C GLU A 29 -13.09 10.11 -5.46
N GLN A 30 -13.46 8.84 -5.66
CA GLN A 30 -14.80 8.46 -6.11
C GLN A 30 -15.87 8.70 -5.04
N GLN A 31 -15.57 8.39 -3.78
CA GLN A 31 -16.45 8.65 -2.64
C GLN A 31 -16.65 10.16 -2.43
N GLU A 32 -15.60 10.97 -2.54
CA GLU A 32 -15.69 12.43 -2.45
C GLU A 32 -16.59 13.01 -3.56
N ALA A 33 -16.51 12.47 -4.78
CA ALA A 33 -17.43 12.83 -5.86
C ALA A 33 -18.90 12.46 -5.55
N ARG A 34 -19.14 11.30 -4.93
CA ARG A 34 -20.49 10.88 -4.50
C ARG A 34 -21.03 11.73 -3.36
N VAL A 35 -20.20 12.06 -2.37
CA VAL A 35 -20.56 12.99 -1.28
C VAL A 35 -20.99 14.34 -1.87
N LYS A 36 -20.19 14.91 -2.79
CA LYS A 36 -20.53 16.18 -3.43
C LYS A 36 -21.86 16.12 -4.21
N LYS A 37 -22.15 15.00 -4.87
CA LYS A 37 -23.43 14.78 -5.54
C LYS A 37 -24.58 14.69 -4.54
N ALA A 38 -24.40 13.96 -3.43
CA ALA A 38 -25.41 13.83 -2.39
C ALA A 38 -25.70 15.16 -1.68
N GLU A 39 -24.70 16.02 -1.48
CA GLU A 39 -24.87 17.37 -0.94
C GLU A 39 -25.78 18.24 -1.83
N ALA A 40 -25.70 18.09 -3.15
CA ALA A 40 -26.54 18.82 -4.10
C ALA A 40 -28.00 18.32 -4.16
N SER A 41 -28.27 17.11 -3.64
CA SER A 41 -29.58 16.45 -3.63
C SER A 41 -30.20 16.35 -2.22
N GLN A 42 -29.70 17.13 -1.26
CA GLN A 42 -30.04 16.97 0.16
C GLN A 42 -31.53 17.22 0.47
N ASP A 43 -32.22 18.05 -0.32
CA ASP A 43 -33.63 18.41 -0.14
C ASP A 43 -34.62 17.32 -0.62
N GLU A 44 -34.12 16.21 -1.18
CA GLU A 44 -34.93 15.05 -1.55
C GLU A 44 -35.32 14.22 -0.32
N HIS A 45 -36.40 13.41 -0.40
CA HIS A 45 -36.99 12.68 0.73
C HIS A 45 -36.00 11.83 1.55
N ASN A 46 -34.84 11.45 0.98
CA ASN A 46 -33.78 10.68 1.63
C ASN A 46 -32.38 11.35 1.55
N GLY A 47 -32.28 12.62 1.17
CA GLY A 47 -31.00 13.28 0.87
C GLY A 47 -30.03 13.29 2.05
N GLU A 48 -30.49 13.63 3.25
CA GLU A 48 -29.66 13.66 4.46
C GLU A 48 -29.15 12.25 4.86
N TYR A 49 -30.01 11.24 4.77
CA TYR A 49 -29.63 9.85 5.07
C TYR A 49 -28.58 9.32 4.09
N THR A 50 -28.76 9.59 2.79
CA THR A 50 -27.77 9.25 1.76
C THR A 50 -26.45 9.97 1.99
N LEU A 51 -26.48 11.28 2.28
CA LEU A 51 -25.27 12.06 2.56
C LEU A 51 -24.50 11.50 3.77
N LYS A 52 -25.21 11.13 4.83
CA LYS A 52 -24.59 10.52 6.02
C LYS A 52 -23.90 9.20 5.68
N GLN A 53 -24.52 8.34 4.87
CA GLN A 53 -23.92 7.07 4.44
C GLN A 53 -22.67 7.27 3.58
N GLU A 54 -22.72 8.16 2.58
CA GLU A 54 -21.56 8.42 1.72
C GLU A 54 -20.38 9.00 2.52
N ARG A 55 -20.66 9.89 3.49
CA ARG A 55 -19.63 10.41 4.40
C ARG A 55 -19.04 9.32 5.31
N GLN A 56 -19.89 8.41 5.81
CA GLN A 56 -19.43 7.29 6.62
C GLN A 56 -18.52 6.35 5.81
N ALA A 57 -18.93 5.96 4.60
CA ALA A 57 -18.12 5.14 3.71
C ALA A 57 -16.76 5.79 3.38
N LEU A 58 -16.76 7.10 3.10
CA LEU A 58 -15.53 7.87 2.89
C LEU A 58 -14.60 7.81 4.10
N GLN A 59 -15.15 7.98 5.30
CA GLN A 59 -14.36 7.94 6.53
C GLN A 59 -13.81 6.53 6.80
N GLU A 60 -14.59 5.49 6.55
CA GLU A 60 -14.16 4.09 6.68
C GLU A 60 -12.97 3.78 5.78
N THR A 61 -13.00 4.20 4.51
CA THR A 61 -11.85 4.04 3.60
C THR A 61 -10.65 4.86 4.05
N LYS A 62 -10.83 6.11 4.50
CA LYS A 62 -9.75 6.95 5.05
C LYS A 62 -9.08 6.31 6.26
N ASN A 63 -9.85 5.62 7.10
CA ASN A 63 -9.33 4.94 8.30
C ASN A 63 -8.43 3.73 7.97
N VAL A 64 -8.44 3.22 6.73
CA VAL A 64 -7.55 2.14 6.30
C VAL A 64 -6.12 2.64 6.04
N LEU A 65 -5.97 3.87 5.54
CA LEU A 65 -4.69 4.42 5.09
C LEU A 65 -3.58 4.41 6.17
N PRO A 66 -3.82 4.79 7.44
CA PRO A 66 -2.77 4.73 8.46
C PRO A 66 -2.20 3.33 8.66
N GLY A 67 -3.07 2.31 8.66
CA GLY A 67 -2.65 0.92 8.76
C GLY A 67 -1.91 0.44 7.52
N MET A 68 -2.30 0.94 6.33
CA MET A 68 -1.62 0.61 5.09
C MET A 68 -0.21 1.20 5.04
N LYS A 69 -0.04 2.46 5.46
CA LYS A 69 1.26 3.11 5.55
C LYS A 69 2.23 2.33 6.43
N VAL A 70 1.80 1.89 7.61
CA VAL A 70 2.63 1.07 8.51
C VAL A 70 3.04 -0.26 7.85
N LYS A 71 2.12 -0.94 7.14
CA LYS A 71 2.45 -2.17 6.42
C LYS A 71 3.49 -1.95 5.31
N ILE A 72 3.39 -0.82 4.61
CA ILE A 72 4.34 -0.45 3.55
C ILE A 72 5.71 -0.17 4.15
N GLU A 73 5.78 0.63 5.23
CA GLU A 73 7.03 0.93 5.94
C GLU A 73 7.74 -0.36 6.39
N GLN A 74 7.01 -1.28 7.02
CA GLN A 74 7.55 -2.58 7.44
C GLN A 74 8.00 -3.46 6.25
N ALA A 75 7.32 -3.37 5.10
CA ALA A 75 7.71 -4.10 3.91
C ALA A 75 8.96 -3.52 3.26
N VAL A 76 9.12 -2.19 3.30
CA VAL A 76 10.33 -1.50 2.84
C VAL A 76 11.52 -1.85 3.73
N GLU A 77 11.36 -1.82 5.06
CA GLU A 77 12.40 -2.22 6.02
C GLU A 77 12.91 -3.65 5.72
N LYS A 78 12.00 -4.60 5.51
CA LYS A 78 12.37 -5.98 5.12
C LYS A 78 13.07 -6.07 3.78
N LEU A 79 12.70 -5.23 2.81
CA LEU A 79 13.37 -5.19 1.51
C LEU A 79 14.80 -4.65 1.67
N GLU A 80 15.00 -3.63 2.50
CA GLU A 80 16.31 -3.07 2.83
C GLU A 80 17.20 -4.10 3.53
N GLU A 81 16.66 -4.85 4.50
CA GLU A 81 17.37 -5.96 5.15
C GLU A 81 17.86 -7.01 4.13
N GLU A 82 16.99 -7.42 3.21
CA GLU A 82 17.35 -8.40 2.17
C GLU A 82 18.43 -7.84 1.22
N LEU A 83 18.41 -6.55 0.88
CA LEU A 83 19.44 -5.89 0.06
C LEU A 83 20.80 -5.84 0.77
N VAL A 84 20.82 -5.52 2.07
CA VAL A 84 22.05 -5.56 2.87
C VAL A 84 22.59 -6.98 2.94
N SER A 85 21.72 -7.96 3.21
CA SER A 85 22.13 -9.37 3.26
C SER A 85 22.75 -9.84 1.95
N TRP A 86 22.16 -9.45 0.82
CA TRP A 86 22.62 -9.79 -0.52
C TRP A 86 24.00 -9.18 -0.79
N THR A 87 24.19 -7.91 -0.48
CA THR A 87 25.46 -7.19 -0.67
C THR A 87 26.59 -7.80 0.17
N THR A 88 26.33 -8.11 1.45
CA THR A 88 27.31 -8.76 2.34
C THR A 88 27.75 -10.13 1.83
N HIS A 89 26.84 -10.91 1.23
CA HIS A 89 27.18 -12.19 0.62
C HIS A 89 28.00 -12.06 -0.68
N GLU A 90 27.82 -10.99 -1.45
CA GLU A 90 28.64 -10.75 -2.65
C GLU A 90 30.06 -10.29 -2.31
N VAL A 91 30.23 -9.45 -1.29
CA VAL A 91 31.56 -9.01 -0.82
C VAL A 91 32.40 -10.21 -0.37
N HIS A 92 31.85 -11.11 0.45
CA HIS A 92 32.57 -12.29 0.90
C HIS A 92 32.89 -13.33 -0.19
N LYS A 93 32.13 -13.38 -1.30
CA LYS A 93 32.48 -14.22 -2.45
C LYS A 93 33.65 -13.65 -3.25
N ASN A 94 33.74 -12.33 -3.35
CA ASN A 94 34.84 -11.68 -4.07
C ASN A 94 36.15 -11.69 -3.25
N ASP A 95 36.07 -11.64 -1.92
CA ASP A 95 37.24 -11.75 -1.04
C ASP A 95 37.87 -13.16 -1.04
N GLY A 96 37.13 -14.19 -1.48
CA GLY A 96 37.59 -15.57 -1.56
C GLY A 96 38.33 -15.96 -2.85
N ILE A 97 38.52 -15.03 -3.79
CA ILE A 97 39.22 -15.29 -5.07
C ILE A 97 40.73 -14.96 -4.99
N ASP A 98 41.20 -14.35 -3.89
CA ASP A 98 42.60 -13.95 -3.71
C ASP A 98 43.34 -14.74 -2.62
N GLN A 99 43.23 -16.07 -2.68
CA GLN A 99 44.10 -16.99 -1.95
C GLN A 99 44.58 -18.06 -2.95
N THR A 100 45.65 -17.73 -3.68
CA THR A 100 46.58 -18.71 -4.28
C THR A 100 47.08 -19.73 -3.28
#